data_AF-A0A850MSY4-F1
#
_entry.id   AF-A0A850MSY4-F1
#
_cell.length_a   1.000
_cell.length_b   1.000
_cell.length_c   1.000
_cell.angle_alpha   90.00
_cell.angle_beta   90.00
_cell.angle_gamma   90.00
#
_symmetry.space_group_name_H-M   'P 1'
#
loop_
_entity.id
_entity.type
_entity.pdbx_description
1 polymer ?
#
loop_
_entity_poly.entity_id
_entity_poly.type
_entity_poly.pdbx_seq_one_letter_code
_entity_poly.pdbx_strand_id
1 'polypeptide(L)'
;MFLFLEAFPKRKESSMGSMSFAKESLYGVTRYNPSRAYNGYTLFAPLADFFVWLIDMQGRVVHRWKMPYTPGQQGILLSNGNLLYLGRTETHKGPEQHLGGYSGMILEVDWDGNVLWEYENDYIHHDFWRKDNDNTLIIRWYGMMPE
;
A
#
# COMPACT_ATOMS: atom_id res chain seq x y z
N MET A 1 -16.86 -6.27 -24.82
CA MET A 1 -16.39 -6.65 -23.46
C MET A 1 -16.78 -8.11 -23.25
N PHE A 2 -15.79 -9.01 -23.25
CA PHE A 2 -16.03 -10.45 -23.10
C PHE A 2 -15.56 -10.87 -21.71
N LEU A 3 -16.48 -11.42 -20.91
CA LEU A 3 -16.19 -12.10 -19.66
C LEU A 3 -15.85 -13.56 -19.98
N PHE A 4 -14.64 -14.01 -19.63
CA PHE A 4 -14.29 -15.42 -19.61
C PHE A 4 -14.49 -15.95 -18.18
N LEU A 5 -15.40 -16.90 -18.00
CA LEU A 5 -15.44 -17.77 -16.82
C LEU A 5 -14.67 -19.05 -17.13
N GLU A 6 -13.61 -19.32 -16.37
CA GLU A 6 -13.00 -20.65 -16.32
C GLU A 6 -13.49 -21.40 -15.07
N ALA A 7 -13.97 -22.63 -15.27
CA ALA A 7 -14.33 -23.56 -14.21
C ALA A 7 -13.33 -24.72 -14.18
N PHE A 8 -12.71 -24.97 -13.02
CA PHE A 8 -11.79 -26.09 -12.83
C PHE A 8 -12.52 -27.34 -12.33
N PRO A 9 -12.16 -28.55 -12.81
CA PRO A 9 -12.79 -29.79 -12.35
C PRO A 9 -12.34 -30.18 -10.93
N LYS A 10 -13.26 -30.77 -10.14
CA LYS A 10 -12.93 -31.49 -8.90
C LYS A 10 -12.05 -32.69 -9.24
N ARG A 11 -10.84 -32.73 -8.69
CA ARG A 11 -9.86 -33.79 -8.93
C ARG A 11 -10.35 -35.12 -8.33
N LYS A 12 -10.36 -36.19 -9.14
CA LYS A 12 -10.45 -37.58 -8.65
C LYS A 12 -9.10 -37.98 -8.04
N GLU A 13 -9.12 -38.64 -6.89
CA GLU A 13 -7.93 -39.28 -6.32
C GLU A 13 -7.56 -40.53 -7.13
N SER A 14 -6.26 -40.69 -7.41
CA SER A 14 -5.69 -41.98 -7.83
C SER A 14 -4.28 -42.16 -7.25
N SER A 15 -4.14 -43.28 -6.52
CA SER A 15 -2.96 -44.10 -6.16
C SER A 15 -1.59 -43.46 -5.90
N MET A 16 -1.03 -43.87 -4.76
CA MET A 16 0.32 -43.61 -4.24
C MET A 16 1.45 -43.74 -5.27
N GLY A 17 2.14 -42.62 -5.49
CA GLY A 17 3.45 -42.53 -6.12
C GLY A 17 4.22 -41.36 -5.49
N SER A 18 5.48 -41.60 -5.12
CA SER A 18 6.46 -40.70 -4.48
C SER A 18 5.92 -39.42 -3.83
N MET A 19 5.90 -39.37 -2.48
CA MET A 19 5.69 -38.12 -1.74
C MET A 19 6.81 -37.12 -2.08
N SER A 20 6.57 -36.25 -3.06
CA SER A 20 7.12 -34.91 -3.02
C SER A 20 6.26 -34.13 -2.02
N PHE A 21 6.82 -33.77 -0.87
CA PHE A 21 6.23 -32.70 -0.07
C PHE A 21 6.30 -31.44 -0.93
N ALA A 22 5.17 -31.00 -1.49
CA ALA A 22 5.04 -29.63 -1.93
C ALA A 22 5.26 -28.79 -0.66
N LYS A 23 6.43 -28.17 -0.57
CA LYS A 23 6.84 -27.30 0.54
C LYS A 23 5.68 -26.36 0.83
N GLU A 24 5.19 -26.35 2.06
CA GLU A 24 4.24 -25.34 2.54
C GLU A 24 4.65 -23.98 1.98
N SER A 25 3.69 -23.24 1.42
CA SER A 25 3.96 -21.91 0.86
C SER A 25 4.61 -21.05 1.94
N LEU A 26 5.91 -20.78 1.80
CA LEU A 26 6.64 -19.94 2.72
C LEU A 26 6.04 -18.52 2.60
N TYR A 27 5.28 -18.09 3.61
CA TYR A 27 4.78 -16.72 3.70
C TYR A 27 5.86 -15.81 4.31
N GLY A 28 5.87 -14.54 3.91
CA GLY A 28 6.81 -13.53 4.42
C GLY A 28 8.20 -13.60 3.79
N VAL A 29 9.23 -13.19 4.54
CA VAL A 29 10.62 -13.17 4.06
C VAL A 29 11.14 -14.59 3.94
N THR A 30 11.24 -15.09 2.70
CA THR A 30 11.70 -16.47 2.43
C THR A 30 13.21 -16.59 2.29
N ARG A 31 13.93 -15.48 2.05
CA ARG A 31 15.38 -15.39 1.95
C ARG A 31 15.86 -14.02 2.43
N TYR A 32 16.87 -14.00 3.29
CA TYR A 32 17.57 -12.80 3.72
C TYR A 32 19.08 -13.08 3.81
N ASN A 33 19.89 -12.27 3.13
CA ASN A 33 21.34 -12.32 3.21
C ASN A 33 21.88 -10.92 3.56
N PRO A 34 22.36 -10.68 4.80
CA PRO A 34 22.77 -9.36 5.27
C PRO A 34 23.99 -8.80 4.54
N SER A 35 24.81 -9.62 3.88
CA SER A 35 25.96 -9.12 3.10
C SER A 35 25.58 -8.66 1.69
N ARG A 36 24.35 -8.95 1.26
CA ARG A 36 23.85 -8.65 -0.10
C ARG A 36 22.55 -7.84 -0.10
N ALA A 37 22.04 -7.48 1.08
CA ALA A 37 20.83 -6.70 1.25
C ALA A 37 21.17 -5.41 1.99
N TYR A 38 20.50 -4.32 1.63
CA TYR A 38 20.52 -3.12 2.43
C TYR A 38 19.77 -3.37 3.73
N ASN A 39 20.37 -3.02 4.87
CA ASN A 39 19.74 -3.18 6.18
C ASN A 39 18.78 -2.02 6.42
N GLY A 40 17.51 -2.33 6.71
CA GLY A 40 16.52 -1.31 7.00
C GLY A 40 15.16 -1.91 7.35
N TYR A 41 14.12 -1.12 7.10
CA TYR A 41 12.74 -1.51 7.30
C TYR A 41 11.97 -1.37 5.98
N THR A 42 10.94 -2.20 5.83
CA THR A 42 10.00 -2.10 4.72
C THR A 42 8.67 -1.58 5.26
N LEU A 43 8.23 -0.44 4.74
CA LEU A 43 6.90 0.10 4.96
C LEU A 43 6.00 -0.38 3.81
N PHE A 44 4.82 -0.93 4.13
CA PHE A 44 3.84 -1.30 3.11
C PHE A 44 2.40 -1.18 3.64
N ALA A 45 1.47 -0.94 2.73
CA ALA A 45 0.06 -0.74 3.06
C ALA A 45 -0.81 -1.53 2.06
N PRO A 46 -1.41 -2.67 2.47
CA PRO A 46 -2.28 -3.45 1.60
C PRO A 46 -3.51 -2.63 1.16
N LEU A 47 -3.79 -2.60 -0.14
CA LEU A 47 -4.80 -1.69 -0.73
C LEU A 47 -6.23 -1.91 -0.21
N ALA A 48 -6.54 -3.10 0.28
CA ALA A 48 -7.86 -3.47 0.81
C ALA A 48 -7.87 -3.61 2.34
N ASP A 49 -6.91 -2.99 3.02
CA ASP A 49 -6.81 -2.98 4.48
C ASP A 49 -6.68 -1.53 4.99
N PHE A 50 -6.85 -1.34 6.30
CA PHE A 50 -6.69 -0.05 6.98
C PHE A 50 -5.37 0.05 7.75
N PHE A 51 -4.48 -0.92 7.58
CA PHE A 51 -3.21 -0.95 8.29
C PHE A 51 -2.04 -0.62 7.37
N VAL A 52 -1.17 0.25 7.88
CA VAL A 52 0.18 0.46 7.33
C VAL A 52 1.17 -0.28 8.23
N TRP A 53 2.01 -1.10 7.62
CA TRP A 53 2.89 -2.03 8.32
C TRP A 53 4.35 -1.62 8.13
N LEU A 54 5.10 -1.66 9.24
CA LEU A 54 6.55 -1.57 9.23
C LEU A 54 7.12 -2.91 9.65
N ILE A 55 7.90 -3.54 8.77
CA ILE A 55 8.59 -4.80 9.06
C ILE A 55 10.09 -4.63 8.98
N ASP A 56 10.82 -5.46 9.71
CA ASP A 56 12.27 -5.57 9.57
C ASP A 56 12.67 -6.55 8.45
N MET A 57 13.98 -6.67 8.23
CA MET A 57 14.56 -7.55 7.20
C MET A 57 14.31 -9.05 7.44
N GLN A 58 13.84 -9.46 8.62
CA GLN A 58 13.44 -10.85 8.91
C GLN A 58 11.92 -11.04 8.74
N GLY A 59 11.18 -10.00 8.35
CA GLY A 59 9.74 -10.03 8.19
C GLY A 59 8.98 -9.93 9.51
N ARG A 60 9.64 -9.56 10.61
CA ARG A 60 8.96 -9.33 11.89
C ARG A 60 8.28 -7.97 11.84
N VAL A 61 7.05 -7.92 12.34
CA VAL A 61 6.33 -6.65 12.51
C VAL A 61 7.01 -5.84 13.59
N VAL A 62 7.48 -4.66 13.23
CA VAL A 62 8.11 -3.69 14.13
C VAL A 62 7.04 -2.74 14.64
N HIS A 63 6.17 -2.29 13.73
CA HIS A 63 5.07 -1.41 14.07
C HIS A 63 3.94 -1.52 13.05
N ARG A 64 2.76 -1.01 13.44
CA ARG A 64 1.59 -0.93 12.57
C ARG A 64 0.70 0.24 12.96
N TRP A 65 0.38 1.10 12.00
CA TRP A 65 -0.60 2.16 12.16
C TRP A 65 -1.97 1.70 11.67
N LYS A 66 -3.02 1.95 12.46
CA LYS A 66 -4.41 1.83 12.01
C LYS A 66 -4.85 3.18 11.45
N MET A 67 -5.16 3.24 10.17
CA MET A 67 -5.50 4.47 9.47
C MET A 67 -7.01 4.64 9.35
N PRO A 68 -7.52 5.88 9.26
CA PRO A 68 -8.93 6.14 9.02
C PRO A 68 -9.36 5.86 7.57
N TYR A 69 -8.41 5.76 6.62
CA TYR A 69 -8.69 5.53 5.20
C TYR A 69 -7.83 4.40 4.65
N THR A 70 -8.38 3.63 3.69
CA THR A 70 -7.63 2.66 2.90
C THR A 70 -6.51 3.33 2.06
N PRO A 71 -5.45 2.60 1.66
CA PRO A 71 -4.30 3.20 0.97
C PRO A 71 -4.60 3.87 -0.37
N GLY A 72 -4.22 5.15 -0.44
CA GLY A 72 -4.12 5.97 -1.64
C GLY A 72 -2.84 5.73 -2.45
N GLN A 73 -2.30 4.50 -2.41
CA GLN A 73 -1.14 4.03 -3.17
C GLN A 73 0.25 4.54 -2.75
N GLN A 74 0.37 5.52 -1.84
CA GLN A 74 1.68 5.95 -1.36
C GLN A 74 1.73 6.22 0.15
N GLY A 75 2.86 5.88 0.76
CA GLY A 75 3.24 6.31 2.08
C GLY A 75 4.75 6.18 2.30
N ILE A 76 5.31 7.06 3.13
CA ILE A 76 6.72 7.06 3.49
C ILE A 76 6.87 7.23 5.01
N LEU A 77 7.98 6.72 5.54
CA LEU A 77 8.43 7.04 6.89
C LEU A 77 9.33 8.28 6.80
N LEU A 78 8.96 9.34 7.51
CA LEU A 78 9.74 10.57 7.61
C LEU A 78 10.95 10.37 8.52
N SER A 79 11.95 11.26 8.40
CA SER A 79 13.19 11.19 9.19
C SER A 79 12.97 11.32 10.70
N ASN A 80 11.87 11.95 11.11
CA ASN A 80 11.44 12.07 12.51
C ASN A 80 10.67 10.83 13.03
N GLY A 81 10.44 9.82 12.18
CA GLY A 81 9.70 8.61 12.53
C GLY A 81 8.19 8.67 12.28
N ASN A 82 7.67 9.81 11.81
CA ASN A 82 6.26 9.94 11.45
C ASN A 82 5.95 9.22 10.14
N LEU A 83 4.72 8.72 10.02
CA LEU A 83 4.15 8.23 8.77
C LEU A 83 3.55 9.40 7.99
N LEU A 84 3.94 9.58 6.73
CA LEU A 84 3.22 10.41 5.78
C LEU A 84 2.56 9.53 4.73
N TYR A 85 1.25 9.62 4.56
CA TYR A 85 0.47 8.62 3.81
C TYR A 85 -0.71 9.23 3.06
N LEU A 86 -0.99 8.68 1.88
CA LEU A 86 -2.18 8.99 1.10
C LEU A 86 -3.36 8.11 1.55
N GLY A 87 -4.45 8.74 1.94
CA GLY A 87 -5.73 8.09 2.22
C GLY A 87 -6.67 8.18 1.03
N ARG A 88 -7.29 7.05 0.67
CA ARG A 88 -8.33 7.00 -0.35
C ARG A 88 -9.70 7.33 0.26
N THR A 89 -10.32 8.40 -0.23
CA THR A 89 -11.69 8.78 0.13
C THR A 89 -12.69 8.23 -0.89
N GLU A 90 -13.93 8.05 -0.46
CA GLU A 90 -15.04 7.65 -1.36
C GLU A 90 -15.56 8.83 -2.19
N THR A 91 -15.20 10.06 -1.82
CA THR A 91 -15.70 11.32 -2.39
C THR A 91 -14.92 11.82 -3.59
N HIS A 92 -13.94 11.05 -4.10
CA HIS A 92 -13.04 11.48 -5.18
C HIS A 92 -13.81 12.04 -6.39
N LYS A 93 -13.51 13.30 -6.75
CA LYS A 93 -14.18 14.08 -7.81
C LYS A 93 -13.29 14.29 -9.05
N GLY A 94 -12.08 13.71 -9.06
CA GLY A 94 -11.19 13.72 -10.22
C GLY A 94 -11.72 12.88 -11.39
N PRO A 95 -11.08 12.99 -12.58
CA PRO A 95 -11.44 12.23 -13.76
C PRO A 95 -11.46 10.74 -13.42
N GLU A 96 -12.69 10.23 -13.47
CA GLU A 96 -13.11 8.84 -13.40
C GLU A 96 -12.31 7.90 -12.47
N GLN A 97 -12.91 7.60 -11.31
CA GLN A 97 -12.46 6.62 -10.29
C GLN A 97 -12.06 5.24 -10.85
N HIS A 98 -12.36 4.93 -12.10
CA HIS A 98 -12.03 3.68 -12.76
C HIS A 98 -10.63 3.66 -13.41
N LEU A 99 -9.96 4.80 -13.58
CA LEU A 99 -8.58 4.86 -14.09
C LEU A 99 -7.55 4.41 -13.03
N GLY A 100 -7.99 4.23 -11.78
CA GLY A 100 -7.10 3.96 -10.65
C GLY A 100 -6.27 5.19 -10.29
N GLY A 101 -5.36 5.04 -9.32
CA GLY A 101 -4.42 6.10 -8.96
C GLY A 101 -5.08 7.38 -8.46
N TYR A 102 -6.05 7.25 -7.56
CA TYR A 102 -6.69 8.39 -6.88
C TYR A 102 -6.55 8.30 -5.36
N SER A 103 -6.45 9.47 -4.75
CA SER A 103 -6.49 9.68 -3.30
C SER A 103 -7.37 10.88 -2.97
N GLY A 104 -7.68 11.08 -1.69
CA GLY A 104 -8.42 12.24 -1.22
C GLY A 104 -7.83 12.92 0.00
N MET A 105 -6.96 12.22 0.74
CA MET A 105 -6.32 12.72 1.95
C MET A 105 -4.82 12.53 1.89
N ILE A 106 -4.10 13.45 2.52
CA ILE A 106 -2.72 13.26 2.96
C ILE A 106 -2.73 13.40 4.48
N LEU A 107 -2.13 12.44 5.16
CA LEU A 107 -2.07 12.40 6.62
C LEU A 107 -0.61 12.29 7.05
N GLU A 108 -0.20 13.16 7.98
CA GLU A 108 1.00 12.94 8.78
C GLU A 108 0.57 12.42 10.17
N VAL A 109 1.10 11.27 10.53
CA VAL A 109 0.72 10.54 11.75
C VAL A 109 1.98 10.20 12.54
N ASP A 110 1.94 10.45 13.84
CA ASP A 110 3.05 10.11 14.73
C ASP A 110 3.21 8.59 14.94
N TRP A 111 4.21 8.20 15.73
CA TRP A 111 4.45 6.79 16.05
C TRP A 111 3.27 6.12 16.77
N ASP A 112 2.54 6.83 17.63
CA ASP A 112 1.45 6.27 18.41
C ASP A 112 0.12 6.20 17.64
N GLY A 113 0.08 6.77 16.43
CA GLY A 113 -1.11 6.77 15.58
C GLY A 113 -1.95 8.04 15.69
N ASN A 114 -1.45 9.10 16.32
CA ASN A 114 -2.12 10.39 16.37
C ASN A 114 -1.90 11.15 15.06
N VAL A 115 -2.98 11.67 14.48
CA VAL A 115 -2.90 12.55 13.31
C VAL A 115 -2.37 13.91 13.75
N LEU A 116 -1.22 14.29 13.21
CA LEU A 116 -0.57 15.58 13.50
C LEU A 116 -0.97 16.66 12.48
N TRP A 117 -1.18 16.23 11.23
CA TRP A 117 -1.54 17.13 10.13
C TRP A 117 -2.32 16.37 9.06
N GLU A 118 -3.23 17.07 8.40
CA GLU A 118 -4.02 16.55 7.30
C GLU A 118 -4.21 17.57 6.18
N TYR A 119 -4.36 17.05 4.97
CA TYR A 119 -4.75 17.83 3.79
C TYR A 119 -5.73 17.05 2.95
N GLU A 120 -6.92 17.61 2.77
CA GLU A 120 -8.00 17.06 1.95
C GLU A 120 -8.00 17.70 0.56
N ASN A 121 -8.00 16.86 -0.47
CA ASN A 121 -8.20 17.29 -1.85
C ASN A 121 -8.69 16.13 -2.72
N ASP A 122 -9.92 16.24 -3.21
CA ASP A 122 -10.60 15.25 -4.06
C ASP A 122 -9.96 15.02 -5.44
N TYR A 123 -8.85 15.70 -5.77
CA TYR A 123 -8.15 15.58 -7.05
C TYR A 123 -6.73 15.03 -6.92
N ILE A 124 -6.31 14.55 -5.76
CA ILE A 124 -4.98 13.93 -5.62
C ILE A 124 -4.92 12.68 -6.50
N HIS A 125 -3.82 12.54 -7.25
CA HIS A 125 -3.55 11.39 -8.09
C HIS A 125 -3.07 10.22 -7.19
N HIS A 126 -1.79 9.85 -7.15
CA HIS A 126 -1.35 8.74 -6.30
C HIS A 126 0.07 8.88 -5.75
N ASP A 127 0.71 10.02 -5.96
CA ASP A 127 2.11 10.23 -5.61
C ASP A 127 2.26 11.63 -4.97
N PHE A 128 3.24 11.74 -4.08
CA PHE A 128 3.69 12.97 -3.47
C PHE A 128 5.20 12.93 -3.24
N TRP A 129 5.81 14.10 -3.11
CA TRP A 129 7.19 14.21 -2.65
C TRP A 129 7.29 15.18 -1.48
N ARG A 130 7.71 14.68 -0.31
CA ARG A 130 8.09 15.50 0.83
C ARG A 130 9.52 15.99 0.63
N LYS A 131 9.68 17.32 0.56
CA LYS A 131 10.98 17.98 0.45
C LYS A 131 11.61 18.18 1.84
N ASP A 132 12.92 18.40 1.87
CA ASP A 132 13.68 18.66 3.11
C ASP A 132 13.26 19.93 3.86
N ASN A 133 12.50 20.82 3.21
CA ASN A 133 11.93 22.03 3.82
C ASN A 133 10.47 21.85 4.23
N ASP A 134 10.03 20.61 4.45
CA ASP A 134 8.69 20.18 4.84
C ASP A 134 7.54 20.47 3.87
N ASN A 135 7.81 21.14 2.74
CA ASN A 135 6.83 21.27 1.67
C ASN A 135 6.52 19.92 1.04
N THR A 136 5.24 19.65 0.81
CA THR A 136 4.77 18.44 0.11
C THR A 136 4.31 18.82 -1.29
N LEU A 137 4.98 18.28 -2.30
CA LEU A 137 4.54 18.36 -3.69
C LEU A 137 3.59 17.22 -3.98
N ILE A 138 2.50 17.51 -4.69
CA ILE A 138 1.51 16.51 -5.08
C ILE A 138 1.27 16.60 -6.58
N ILE A 139 0.95 15.46 -7.17
CA ILE A 139 0.31 15.42 -8.49
C ILE A 139 -1.19 15.40 -8.29
N ARG A 140 -1.88 16.33 -8.95
CA ARG A 140 -3.34 16.40 -8.94
C ARG A 140 -3.88 16.32 -10.35
N TRP A 141 -5.05 15.73 -10.45
CA TRP A 141 -5.87 15.86 -11.63
C TRP A 141 -6.33 17.32 -11.81
N TYR A 142 -6.48 17.72 -13.06
CA TYR A 142 -7.13 18.97 -13.44
C TYR A 142 -8.25 18.63 -14.42
N GLY A 143 -9.48 19.03 -14.11
CA GLY A 143 -10.58 18.90 -15.05
C GLY A 143 -10.35 19.87 -16.22
N MET A 144 -10.27 19.36 -17.45
CA MET A 144 -10.43 20.25 -18.60
C MET A 144 -11.88 20.71 -18.59
N MET A 145 -12.12 22.01 -18.45
CA MET A 145 -13.44 22.57 -18.70
C MET A 145 -13.85 22.20 -20.13
N PRO A 146 -15.09 21.74 -20.38
CA PRO A 146 -15.57 21.62 -21.76
C PRO A 146 -15.52 23.02 -22.41
N GLU A 147 -15.01 23.10 -23.65
CA GLU A 147 -15.27 24.25 -24.52
C GLU A 147 -16.77 24.35 -24.87
#